data_AF-A0A7S2SNG1-F1
#
_entry.id   AF-A0A7S2SNG1-F1
#
_cell.length_a   1.000
_cell.length_b   1.000
_cell.length_c   1.000
_cell.angle_alpha   90.00
_cell.angle_beta   90.00
_cell.angle_gamma   90.00
#
_symmetry.space_group_name_H-M   'P 1'
#
loop_
_entity.id
_entity.type
_entity.pdbx_description
1 polymer ?
#
loop_
_entity_poly.entity_id
_entity_poly.type
_entity_poly.pdbx_seq_one_letter_code
_entity_poly.pdbx_strand_id
1 'polypeptide(L)'
;VSAKLSEDVIEILKLRDERACENKLLVLLDYERFDLIKILLKNRAKVLYCTRLKQSQTEEERDSIEQEMLEDVESDGPAILEAMKQTATAESWVQDRMQEFRNKSMREAQQLKRLDQDEELQEAFADGPARSGMDASGGPRPQTELDLELLSFEEGGHLMSNKRCELPPKSWRAQKKGYEEVHVPA
;
A
#
# COMPACT_ATOMS: atom_id res chain seq x y z
N VAL A 1 5.69 -24.43 -13.24
CA VAL A 1 7.06 -24.45 -13.79
C VAL A 1 7.99 -23.54 -12.98
N SER A 2 7.63 -22.27 -12.76
CA SER A 2 8.47 -21.31 -12.00
C SER A 2 8.84 -21.72 -10.57
N ALA A 3 7.96 -22.39 -9.81
CA ALA A 3 8.24 -22.76 -8.42
C ALA A 3 9.37 -23.81 -8.30
N LYS A 4 9.37 -24.81 -9.19
CA LYS A 4 10.43 -25.83 -9.22
C LYS A 4 11.78 -25.22 -9.56
N LEU A 5 11.80 -24.35 -10.58
CA LEU A 5 13.00 -23.58 -10.95
C LEU A 5 13.55 -22.76 -9.78
N SER A 6 12.69 -22.13 -8.97
CA SER A 6 13.17 -21.37 -7.80
C SER A 6 13.76 -22.27 -6.70
N GLU A 7 13.19 -23.46 -6.47
CA GLU A 7 13.75 -24.43 -5.52
C GLU A 7 15.13 -24.91 -5.98
N ASP A 8 15.25 -25.28 -7.26
CA ASP A 8 16.52 -25.70 -7.86
C ASP A 8 17.58 -24.59 -7.78
N VAL A 9 17.20 -23.33 -8.03
CA VAL A 9 18.10 -22.16 -7.89
C VAL A 9 18.59 -22.01 -6.45
N ILE A 10 17.70 -22.13 -5.45
CA ILE A 10 18.09 -22.03 -4.04
C ILE A 10 19.04 -23.17 -3.65
N GLU A 11 18.82 -24.37 -4.17
CA GLU A 11 19.72 -25.51 -3.94
C GLU A 11 21.11 -25.27 -4.56
N ILE A 12 21.17 -24.74 -5.78
CA ILE A 12 22.42 -24.38 -6.45
C ILE A 12 23.18 -23.29 -5.65
N LEU A 13 22.47 -22.27 -5.14
CA LEU A 13 23.08 -21.17 -4.36
C LEU A 13 23.72 -21.62 -3.04
N LYS A 14 23.41 -22.82 -2.52
CA LYS A 14 24.08 -23.40 -1.34
C LYS A 14 25.52 -23.83 -1.62
N LEU A 15 25.90 -24.06 -2.88
CA LEU A 15 27.23 -24.54 -3.25
C LEU A 15 28.30 -23.47 -3.02
N ARG A 16 29.29 -23.75 -2.16
CA ARG A 16 30.36 -22.80 -1.80
C ARG A 16 31.14 -22.24 -2.99
N ASP A 17 31.41 -23.06 -4.01
CA ASP A 17 32.19 -22.65 -5.19
C ASP A 17 31.35 -21.81 -6.16
N GLU A 18 31.73 -20.54 -6.33
CA GLU A 18 31.08 -19.58 -7.22
C GLU A 18 31.07 -20.03 -8.68
N ARG A 19 32.16 -20.65 -9.17
CA ARG A 19 32.27 -21.07 -10.58
C ARG A 19 31.38 -22.26 -10.87
N ALA A 20 31.31 -23.21 -9.94
CA ALA A 20 30.39 -24.33 -10.04
C ALA A 20 28.93 -23.89 -9.94
N CYS A 21 28.65 -22.87 -9.11
CA CYS A 21 27.33 -22.28 -8.95
C CYS A 21 26.88 -21.57 -10.23
N GLU A 22 27.74 -20.72 -10.82
CA GLU A 22 27.50 -20.05 -12.09
C GLU A 22 27.20 -21.03 -13.23
N ASN A 23 28.05 -22.05 -13.41
CA ASN A 23 27.88 -23.02 -14.48
C ASN A 23 26.55 -23.78 -14.35
N LYS A 24 26.14 -24.14 -13.13
CA LYS A 24 24.86 -24.81 -12.89
C LYS A 24 23.66 -23.86 -13.12
N LEU A 25 23.79 -22.60 -12.72
CA LEU A 25 22.76 -21.59 -12.97
C LEU A 25 22.59 -21.32 -14.47
N LEU A 26 23.68 -21.28 -15.23
CA LEU A 26 23.65 -21.12 -16.69
C LEU A 26 22.95 -22.30 -17.39
N VAL A 27 23.14 -23.53 -16.90
CA VAL A 27 22.45 -24.70 -17.43
C VAL A 27 20.96 -24.71 -17.08
N LEU A 28 20.59 -24.22 -15.89
CA LEU A 28 19.21 -24.23 -15.41
C LEU A 28 18.34 -23.10 -15.99
N LEU A 29 18.91 -21.90 -16.11
CA LEU A 29 18.20 -20.67 -16.49
C LEU A 29 18.41 -20.25 -17.95
N ASP A 30 19.22 -21.01 -18.68
CA ASP A 30 19.71 -20.71 -20.03
C ASP A 30 20.47 -19.38 -20.15
N TYR A 31 21.22 -19.21 -21.25
CA TYR A 31 22.05 -18.04 -21.51
C TYR A 31 21.26 -16.73 -21.65
N GLU A 32 19.95 -16.79 -21.90
CA GLU A 32 19.09 -15.61 -22.08
C GLU A 32 18.93 -14.79 -20.79
N ARG A 33 19.10 -15.43 -19.62
CA ARG A 33 18.89 -14.80 -18.30
C ARG A 33 20.19 -14.43 -17.60
N PHE A 34 21.24 -14.14 -18.36
CA PHE A 34 22.57 -13.85 -17.83
C PHE A 34 22.59 -12.67 -16.82
N ASP A 35 21.81 -11.62 -17.05
CA ASP A 35 21.77 -10.48 -16.12
C ASP A 35 21.13 -10.84 -14.77
N LEU A 36 20.15 -11.76 -14.77
CA LEU A 36 19.61 -12.31 -13.53
C LEU A 36 20.68 -13.14 -12.80
N ILE A 37 21.42 -13.99 -13.53
CA ILE A 37 22.49 -14.82 -12.96
C ILE A 37 23.57 -13.94 -12.30
N LYS A 38 23.97 -12.83 -12.93
CA LYS A 38 24.90 -11.85 -12.31
C LYS A 38 24.36 -11.28 -10.99
N ILE A 39 23.08 -10.91 -10.95
CA ILE A 39 22.45 -10.36 -9.75
C ILE A 39 22.41 -11.40 -8.63
N LEU A 40 22.07 -12.66 -8.98
CA LEU A 40 22.04 -13.78 -8.05
C LEU A 40 23.44 -14.09 -7.49
N LEU A 41 24.49 -14.11 -8.32
CA LEU A 41 25.86 -14.33 -7.86
C LEU A 41 26.33 -13.18 -6.95
N LYS A 42 26.08 -11.93 -7.34
CA LYS A 42 26.47 -10.75 -6.53
C LYS A 42 25.77 -10.71 -5.16
N ASN A 43 24.54 -11.22 -5.07
CA ASN A 43 23.74 -11.20 -3.84
C ASN A 43 23.48 -12.60 -3.30
N ARG A 44 24.37 -13.55 -3.55
CA ARG A 44 24.16 -14.98 -3.29
C ARG A 44 23.73 -15.27 -1.86
N ALA A 45 24.50 -14.82 -0.88
CA ALA A 45 24.20 -15.01 0.54
C ALA A 45 22.88 -14.35 0.93
N LYS A 46 22.64 -13.12 0.47
CA LYS A 46 21.39 -12.39 0.76
C LYS A 46 20.17 -13.14 0.24
N VAL A 47 20.20 -13.59 -1.01
CA VAL A 47 19.08 -14.31 -1.61
C VAL A 47 18.88 -15.65 -0.90
N LEU A 48 19.94 -16.43 -0.66
CA LEU A 48 19.85 -17.72 0.02
C LEU A 48 19.26 -17.60 1.43
N TYR A 49 19.84 -16.74 2.26
CA TYR A 49 19.48 -16.63 3.67
C TYR A 49 18.14 -15.92 3.87
N CYS A 50 17.88 -14.80 3.18
CA CYS A 50 16.60 -14.12 3.31
C CYS A 50 15.44 -15.00 2.85
N THR A 51 15.62 -15.79 1.78
CA THR A 51 14.59 -16.71 1.31
C THR A 51 14.40 -17.88 2.26
N ARG A 52 15.48 -18.52 2.76
CA ARG A 52 15.36 -19.60 3.77
C ARG A 52 14.71 -19.13 5.06
N LEU A 53 15.09 -17.96 5.58
CA LEU A 53 14.58 -17.41 6.83
C LEU A 53 13.11 -16.97 6.75
N LYS A 54 12.62 -16.63 5.54
CA LYS A 54 11.19 -16.40 5.31
C LYS A 54 10.39 -17.69 5.06
N GLN A 55 11.04 -18.78 4.63
CA GLN A 55 10.42 -20.09 4.40
C GLN A 55 10.31 -20.94 5.68
N SER A 56 11.22 -20.79 6.63
CA SER A 56 11.22 -21.51 7.91
C SER A 56 9.91 -21.28 8.68
N GLN A 57 9.28 -22.36 9.12
CA GLN A 57 7.97 -22.31 9.78
C GLN A 57 8.08 -22.34 11.30
N THR A 58 9.18 -22.88 11.84
CA THR A 58 9.42 -23.01 13.29
C THR A 58 10.51 -22.06 13.76
N GLU A 59 10.46 -21.69 15.03
CA GLU A 59 11.47 -20.82 15.67
C GLU A 59 12.83 -21.54 15.77
N GLU A 60 12.83 -22.85 16.01
CA GLU A 60 14.05 -23.67 16.03
C GLU A 60 14.79 -23.70 14.69
N GLU A 61 14.06 -23.81 13.56
CA GLU A 61 14.65 -23.73 12.23
C GLU A 61 15.23 -22.33 11.96
N ARG A 62 14.55 -21.28 12.43
CA ARG A 62 15.05 -19.91 12.29
C ARG A 62 16.35 -19.71 13.05
N ASP A 63 16.42 -20.15 14.29
CA ASP A 63 17.63 -20.04 15.11
C ASP A 63 18.80 -20.82 14.50
N SER A 64 18.52 -22.00 13.93
CA SER A 64 19.54 -22.79 13.22
C SER A 64 20.10 -22.06 11.99
N ILE A 65 19.24 -21.35 11.24
CA ILE A 65 19.64 -20.56 10.07
C ILE A 65 20.41 -19.31 10.52
N GLU A 66 20.02 -18.66 11.62
CA GLU A 66 20.76 -17.52 12.19
C GLU A 66 22.17 -17.93 12.63
N GLN A 67 22.34 -19.12 13.20
CA GLN A 67 23.66 -19.69 13.52
C GLN A 67 24.48 -19.97 12.25
N GLU A 68 23.87 -20.60 11.24
CA GLU A 68 24.53 -20.83 9.93
C GLU A 68 24.99 -19.51 9.28
N MET A 69 24.20 -18.44 9.40
CA MET A 69 24.54 -17.09 8.93
C MET A 69 25.69 -16.45 9.71
N LEU A 70 25.79 -16.70 11.02
CA LEU A 70 26.88 -16.20 11.85
C LEU A 70 28.21 -16.92 11.53
N GLU A 71 28.14 -18.21 11.19
CA GLU A 71 29.30 -19.01 10.82
C GLU A 71 29.83 -18.69 9.41
N ASP A 72 28.94 -18.30 8.48
CA ASP A 72 29.30 -17.90 7.11
C ASP A 72 29.83 -16.45 7.04
N VAL A 73 30.98 -16.24 7.68
CA VAL A 73 31.71 -14.96 7.65
C VAL A 73 32.29 -14.67 6.26
N GLU A 74 32.58 -15.71 5.47
CA GLU A 74 33.13 -15.60 4.11
C GLU A 74 32.14 -14.92 3.14
N SER A 75 30.84 -15.09 3.37
CA SER A 75 29.78 -14.55 2.51
C SER A 75 29.02 -13.36 3.10
N ASP A 76 29.62 -12.65 4.07
CA ASP A 76 29.02 -11.52 4.81
C ASP A 76 27.70 -11.84 5.56
N GLY A 77 27.48 -13.10 5.92
CA GLY A 77 26.31 -13.56 6.68
C GLY A 77 25.96 -12.72 7.93
N PRO A 78 26.92 -12.40 8.83
CA PRO A 78 26.61 -11.60 10.03
C PRO A 78 26.17 -10.17 9.72
N ALA A 79 26.72 -9.52 8.68
CA ALA A 79 26.32 -8.18 8.27
C ALA A 79 24.89 -8.16 7.69
N ILE A 80 24.51 -9.24 7.00
CA ILE A 80 23.14 -9.41 6.49
C ILE A 80 22.16 -9.58 7.66
N LEU A 81 22.51 -10.40 8.65
CA LEU A 81 21.68 -10.60 9.84
C LEU A 81 21.49 -9.31 10.63
N GLU A 82 22.55 -8.53 10.81
CA GLU A 82 22.48 -7.23 11.48
C GLU A 82 21.56 -6.26 10.73
N ALA A 83 21.73 -6.15 9.41
CA ALA A 83 20.86 -5.32 8.56
C ALA A 83 19.39 -5.78 8.61
N MET A 84 19.13 -7.09 8.66
CA MET A 84 17.77 -7.63 8.85
C MET A 84 17.19 -7.25 10.21
N LYS A 85 17.98 -7.35 11.29
CA LYS A 85 17.54 -6.94 12.63
C LYS A 85 17.24 -5.44 12.68
N GLN A 86 18.06 -4.60 12.06
CA GLN A 86 17.81 -3.15 11.98
C GLN A 86 16.54 -2.80 11.20
N THR A 87 16.30 -3.43 10.06
CA THR A 87 15.09 -3.20 9.23
C THR A 87 13.81 -3.76 9.86
N ALA A 88 13.87 -4.94 10.50
CA ALA A 88 12.76 -5.47 11.29
C ALA A 88 12.42 -4.56 12.48
N THR A 89 13.45 -4.02 13.13
CA THR A 89 13.28 -3.02 14.20
C THR A 89 12.73 -1.71 13.64
N ALA A 90 13.00 -1.34 12.38
CA ALA A 90 12.39 -0.16 11.76
C ALA A 90 10.89 -0.35 11.48
N GLU A 91 10.44 -1.54 11.08
CA GLU A 91 9.00 -1.86 11.00
C GLU A 91 8.34 -1.81 12.38
N SER A 92 9.01 -2.33 13.42
CA SER A 92 8.56 -2.25 14.81
C SER A 92 8.59 -0.82 15.37
N TRP A 93 9.59 -0.02 15.03
CA TRP A 93 9.73 1.39 15.43
C TRP A 93 8.68 2.27 14.76
N VAL A 94 8.36 2.00 13.49
CA VAL A 94 7.24 2.64 12.78
C VAL A 94 5.91 2.24 13.42
N GLN A 95 5.72 0.97 13.80
CA GLN A 95 4.53 0.54 14.55
C GLN A 95 4.45 1.21 15.94
N ASP A 96 5.55 1.27 16.68
CA ASP A 96 5.61 1.83 18.03
C ASP A 96 5.34 3.34 18.03
N ARG A 97 5.96 4.09 17.10
CA ARG A 97 5.62 5.51 16.89
C ARG A 97 4.18 5.73 16.44
N MET A 98 3.64 4.84 15.60
CA MET A 98 2.26 4.92 15.17
C MET A 98 1.30 4.65 16.34
N GLN A 99 1.68 3.77 17.26
CA GLN A 99 0.93 3.47 18.47
C GLN A 99 1.02 4.60 19.49
N GLU A 100 2.18 5.23 19.67
CA GLU A 100 2.36 6.43 20.49
C GLU A 100 1.54 7.61 19.94
N PHE A 101 1.56 7.84 18.63
CA PHE A 101 0.79 8.91 17.99
C PHE A 101 -0.71 8.65 18.10
N ARG A 102 -1.16 7.40 17.92
CA ARG A 102 -2.55 6.99 18.17
C ARG A 102 -2.96 7.24 19.62
N ASN A 103 -2.11 6.86 20.58
CA ASN A 103 -2.39 7.05 22.01
C ASN A 103 -2.41 8.53 22.40
N LYS A 104 -1.52 9.35 21.82
CA LYS A 104 -1.50 10.80 22.02
C LYS A 104 -2.73 11.48 21.42
N SER A 105 -3.08 11.12 20.18
CA SER A 105 -4.28 11.61 19.50
C SER A 105 -5.57 11.20 20.24
N MET A 106 -5.63 9.98 20.78
CA MET A 106 -6.75 9.53 21.61
C MET A 106 -6.83 10.27 22.96
N ARG A 107 -5.70 10.62 23.57
CA ARG A 107 -5.65 11.43 24.80
C ARG A 107 -6.09 12.88 24.53
N GLU A 108 -5.66 13.46 23.42
CA GLU A 108 -6.07 14.80 22.99
C GLU A 108 -7.57 14.83 22.64
N ALA A 109 -8.09 13.79 21.96
CA ALA A 109 -9.53 13.64 21.69
C ALA A 109 -10.35 13.46 22.98
N GLN A 110 -9.84 12.71 23.97
CA GLN A 110 -10.50 12.60 25.28
C GLN A 110 -10.46 13.90 26.09
N GLN A 111 -9.42 14.72 25.93
CA GLN A 111 -9.38 16.05 26.52
C GLN A 111 -10.36 17.01 25.84
N LEU A 112 -10.46 17.00 24.51
CA LEU A 112 -11.47 17.77 23.80
C LEU A 112 -12.89 17.37 24.22
N LYS A 113 -13.16 16.06 24.34
CA LYS A 113 -14.47 15.56 24.80
C LYS A 113 -14.82 15.94 26.25
N ARG A 114 -13.82 16.28 27.07
CA ARG A 114 -14.04 16.82 28.43
C ARG A 114 -14.32 18.33 28.41
N LEU A 115 -13.84 19.06 27.40
CA LEU A 115 -14.11 20.48 27.20
C LEU A 115 -15.45 20.71 26.49
N ASP A 116 -15.88 19.76 25.66
CA ASP A 116 -17.16 19.74 24.93
C ASP A 116 -18.39 19.49 25.83
N GLN A 117 -18.18 19.27 27.14
CA GLN A 117 -19.26 19.08 28.11
C GLN A 117 -19.75 20.41 28.73
N ASP A 118 -19.06 21.53 28.46
CA ASP A 118 -19.41 22.87 28.96
C ASP A 118 -20.02 23.81 27.88
N GLU A 119 -20.11 23.39 26.62
CA GLU A 119 -20.69 24.18 25.51
C GLU A 119 -21.72 23.39 24.67
N GLU A 120 -22.72 22.78 25.32
CA GLU A 120 -23.91 22.32 24.60
C GLU A 120 -24.70 23.53 24.08
N LEU A 121 -24.53 23.89 22.80
CA LEU A 121 -25.53 24.42 21.86
C LEU A 121 -24.86 25.01 20.60
N GLN A 122 -24.36 24.19 19.66
CA GLN A 122 -24.57 24.40 18.21
C GLN A 122 -23.94 23.31 17.34
N GLU A 123 -24.76 22.83 16.40
CA GLU A 123 -24.39 22.38 15.05
C GLU A 123 -23.83 20.97 14.87
N ALA A 124 -24.79 20.07 14.64
CA ALA A 124 -24.62 18.83 13.91
C ALA A 124 -24.36 19.10 12.41
N PHE A 125 -23.10 19.14 11.98
CA PHE A 125 -22.71 18.90 10.58
C PHE A 125 -21.20 18.55 10.49
N ALA A 126 -20.87 17.26 10.38
CA ALA A 126 -19.70 16.75 9.62
C ALA A 126 -19.55 15.24 9.86
N ASP A 127 -20.28 14.44 9.08
CA ASP A 127 -20.03 13.00 8.95
C ASP A 127 -19.11 12.77 7.74
N GLY A 128 -18.00 12.03 7.93
CA GLY A 128 -17.06 11.69 6.86
C GLY A 128 -15.72 11.13 7.35
N PRO A 129 -15.37 9.86 7.05
CA PRO A 129 -14.26 9.16 7.68
C PRO A 129 -12.90 9.60 7.10
N ALA A 130 -12.04 10.14 7.97
CA ALA A 130 -10.63 10.37 7.68
C ALA A 130 -9.92 9.04 7.43
N ARG A 131 -9.40 8.86 6.21
CA ARG A 131 -8.72 7.64 5.79
C ARG A 131 -7.34 7.97 5.22
N SER A 132 -6.35 7.53 5.99
CA SER A 132 -4.91 7.70 5.79
C SER A 132 -4.38 6.89 4.60
N GLY A 133 -3.29 7.38 4.01
CA GLY A 133 -2.39 6.54 3.24
C GLY A 133 -1.20 7.29 2.67
N MET A 134 -0.32 7.90 3.47
CA MET A 134 0.83 8.60 2.90
C MET A 134 1.67 7.69 1.97
N ASP A 135 1.88 8.12 0.72
CA ASP A 135 2.93 7.62 -0.18
C ASP A 135 4.23 8.45 -0.01
N ALA A 136 5.26 8.11 -0.79
CA ALA A 136 6.59 8.74 -0.73
C ALA A 136 6.63 10.23 -1.13
N SER A 137 5.46 10.85 -1.36
CA SER A 137 5.26 12.29 -1.56
C SER A 137 4.34 12.94 -0.51
N GLY A 138 3.89 12.19 0.49
CA GLY A 138 3.19 12.72 1.65
C GLY A 138 1.68 12.96 1.47
N GLY A 139 1.02 12.32 0.50
CA GLY A 139 -0.45 12.40 0.32
C GLY A 139 -1.19 11.08 0.64
N PRO A 140 -2.44 11.12 1.17
CA PRO A 140 -3.23 9.93 1.46
C PRO A 140 -3.57 9.11 0.20
N ARG A 141 -3.37 7.79 0.27
CA ARG A 141 -3.63 6.81 -0.79
C ARG A 141 -5.13 6.79 -1.05
N PRO A 142 -5.55 6.83 -2.33
CA PRO A 142 -6.94 6.61 -2.67
C PRO A 142 -7.32 5.19 -2.21
N GLN A 143 -8.37 5.10 -1.40
CA GLN A 143 -8.78 3.85 -0.76
C GLN A 143 -9.81 3.06 -1.58
N THR A 144 -10.17 3.56 -2.76
CA THR A 144 -11.23 2.98 -3.59
C THR A 144 -10.94 3.34 -5.04
N GLU A 145 -11.02 2.35 -5.91
CA GLU A 145 -11.01 2.55 -7.35
C GLU A 145 -12.39 3.08 -7.77
N LEU A 146 -12.42 4.18 -8.51
CA LEU A 146 -13.65 4.79 -9.00
C LEU A 146 -13.77 4.55 -10.51
N ASP A 147 -14.96 4.12 -10.92
CA ASP A 147 -15.33 4.07 -12.33
C ASP A 147 -15.76 5.47 -12.79
N LEU A 148 -14.92 6.09 -13.62
CA LEU A 148 -15.14 7.45 -14.12
C LEU A 148 -16.22 7.50 -15.21
N GLU A 149 -16.50 6.40 -15.89
CA GLU A 149 -17.53 6.34 -16.94
C GLU A 149 -18.92 6.36 -16.31
N LEU A 150 -19.11 5.61 -15.22
CA LEU A 150 -20.35 5.62 -14.44
C LEU A 150 -20.61 6.96 -13.73
N LEU A 151 -19.56 7.68 -13.35
CA LEU A 151 -19.67 9.00 -12.74
C LEU A 151 -19.88 10.12 -13.78
N SER A 152 -19.76 9.81 -15.07
CA SER A 152 -19.98 10.79 -16.12
C SER A 152 -21.46 11.08 -16.31
N PHE A 153 -21.79 12.33 -16.60
CA PHE A 153 -23.16 12.73 -16.89
C PHE A 153 -23.47 12.39 -18.35
N GLU A 154 -24.25 11.34 -18.60
CA GLU A 154 -24.62 10.89 -19.95
C GLU A 154 -25.31 12.00 -20.78
N GLU A 155 -26.13 12.84 -20.13
CA GLU A 155 -26.83 13.97 -20.77
C GLU A 155 -25.94 15.20 -20.98
N GLY A 156 -24.68 15.18 -20.51
CA GLY A 156 -23.73 16.28 -20.64
C GLY A 156 -24.30 17.62 -20.17
N GLY A 157 -24.27 18.63 -21.05
CA GLY A 157 -24.79 19.97 -20.76
C GLY A 157 -26.31 20.08 -20.64
N HIS A 158 -27.06 19.00 -20.91
CA HIS A 158 -28.51 18.95 -20.73
C HIS A 158 -28.93 18.37 -19.38
N LEU A 159 -27.98 17.87 -18.57
CA LEU A 159 -28.30 17.33 -17.26
C LEU A 159 -28.92 18.39 -16.36
N MET A 160 -30.18 18.18 -16.00
CA MET A 160 -30.90 19.02 -15.04
C MET A 160 -30.67 18.51 -13.62
N SER A 161 -29.59 18.94 -12.97
CA SER A 161 -29.33 18.58 -11.56
C SER A 161 -30.42 19.09 -10.61
N ASN A 162 -31.12 20.18 -10.97
CA ASN A 162 -32.22 20.73 -10.21
C ASN A 162 -33.54 20.00 -10.49
N LYS A 163 -34.13 19.38 -9.45
CA LYS A 163 -35.43 18.71 -9.55
C LYS A 163 -36.61 19.68 -9.78
N ARG A 164 -36.42 20.98 -9.50
CA ARG A 164 -37.42 22.03 -9.66
C ARG A 164 -36.78 23.31 -10.20
N CYS A 165 -37.50 24.01 -11.07
CA CYS A 165 -37.17 25.37 -11.50
C CYS A 165 -38.14 26.34 -10.81
N GLU A 166 -37.61 27.21 -9.95
CA GLU A 166 -38.38 28.27 -9.31
C GLU A 166 -38.25 29.55 -10.13
N LEU A 167 -39.39 30.05 -10.60
CA LEU A 167 -39.43 31.24 -11.45
C LEU A 167 -39.52 32.51 -10.59
N PRO A 168 -38.93 33.64 -11.04
CA PRO A 168 -39.08 34.93 -10.38
C PRO A 168 -40.56 35.32 -10.15
N PRO A 169 -40.84 36.16 -9.12
CA PRO A 169 -42.20 36.63 -8.88
C PRO A 169 -42.75 37.38 -10.11
N LYS A 170 -44.07 37.27 -10.34
CA LYS A 170 -44.79 37.75 -11.55
C LYS A 170 -44.57 36.93 -12.83
N SER A 171 -43.84 35.81 -12.75
CA SER A 171 -43.86 34.82 -13.83
C SER A 171 -45.22 34.14 -13.90
N TRP A 172 -45.71 33.87 -15.11
CA TRP A 172 -47.01 33.21 -15.32
C TRP A 172 -46.96 32.23 -16.49
N ARG A 173 -47.88 31.26 -16.48
CA ARG A 173 -47.94 30.17 -17.47
C ARG A 173 -49.25 30.22 -18.24
N ALA A 174 -49.19 30.10 -19.56
CA ALA A 174 -50.34 30.09 -20.47
C ALA A 174 -50.38 28.75 -21.23
N GLN A 175 -51.48 28.01 -21.12
CA GLN A 175 -51.68 26.79 -21.93
C GLN A 175 -52.43 27.14 -23.22
N LYS A 176 -51.83 26.81 -24.38
CA LYS A 176 -52.42 26.99 -25.71
C LYS A 176 -52.54 25.64 -26.42
N LYS A 177 -53.19 25.62 -27.59
CA LYS A 177 -53.35 24.38 -28.36
C LYS A 177 -51.98 23.93 -28.91
N GLY A 178 -51.40 22.92 -28.26
CA GLY A 178 -50.17 22.26 -28.68
C GLY A 178 -48.86 22.76 -28.04
N TYR A 179 -48.92 23.75 -27.14
CA TYR A 179 -47.74 24.25 -26.42
C TYR A 179 -48.12 25.02 -25.15
N GLU A 180 -47.13 25.20 -24.25
CA GLU A 180 -47.22 26.01 -23.03
C GLU A 180 -46.25 27.18 -23.14
N GLU A 181 -46.75 28.40 -22.87
CA GLU A 181 -45.92 29.61 -22.78
C GLU A 181 -45.62 29.90 -21.32
N VAL A 182 -44.34 30.14 -21.00
CA VAL A 182 -43.89 30.58 -19.69
C VAL A 182 -43.31 31.98 -19.86
N HIS A 183 -43.98 32.98 -19.27
CA HIS A 183 -43.51 34.36 -19.30
C HIS A 183 -42.71 34.66 -18.04
N VAL A 184 -41.43 34.96 -18.22
CA VAL A 184 -40.53 35.43 -17.16
C VAL A 184 -40.23 36.91 -17.41
N PRO A 185 -40.58 37.83 -16.50
CA PRO A 185 -40.31 39.25 -16.67
C PRO A 185 -38.80 39.53 -16.67
N ALA A 186 -38.40 40.59 -17.39
CA ALA A 186 -37.03 41.10 -17.41
C ALA A 186 -36.61 41.72 -16.06
#